data_AF-A0A9Y2KZY8-F1
#
_entry.id   AF-A0A9Y2KZY8-F1
#
_cell.length_a   1.000
_cell.length_b   1.000
_cell.length_c   1.000
_cell.angle_alpha   90.00
_cell.angle_beta   90.00
_cell.angle_gamma   90.00
#
_symmetry.space_group_name_H-M   'P 1'
#
loop_
_entity.id
_entity.type
_entity.pdbx_description
1 polymer ?
#
loop_
_entity_poly.entity_id
_entity_poly.type
_entity_poly.pdbx_seq_one_letter_code
_entity_poly.pdbx_strand_id
1 'polypeptide(L)'
;MRFVEIKSVDQQALLSLHRAQNLIVRQRTQLINALRSLLAEFGIYIARGLARVISFAQSVVEGVELELPTIAQDVFRNLCQRLGALHEQVRWYETRLRLEAKRDARVRLLQTIPGVGTVTASAIAASIGDGHQFRNGREFAAWIGLTPANKSSGGKERLGRITIPLGTLLRNALPGSGWVINICASSLS
;
A
#
# COMPACT_ATOMS: atom_id res chain seq x y z
N MET A 1 -23.97 -18.96 11.18
CA MET A 1 -22.52 -19.03 10.89
C MET A 1 -22.30 -18.69 9.43
N ARG A 2 -21.43 -17.72 9.12
CA ARG A 2 -21.06 -17.39 7.73
C ARG A 2 -19.85 -18.25 7.38
N PHE A 3 -20.02 -19.25 6.52
CA PHE A 3 -18.93 -20.12 6.10
C PHE A 3 -17.90 -19.28 5.32
N VAL A 4 -16.64 -19.30 5.76
CA VAL A 4 -15.54 -18.70 5.01
C VAL A 4 -15.01 -19.80 4.11
N GLU A 5 -15.06 -19.58 2.80
CA GLU A 5 -14.55 -20.54 1.83
C GLU A 5 -13.05 -20.76 2.05
N ILE A 6 -12.61 -22.03 1.97
CA ILE A 6 -11.20 -22.39 2.09
C ILE A 6 -10.49 -21.88 0.84
N LYS A 7 -9.53 -20.98 1.04
CA LYS A 7 -8.77 -20.39 -0.08
C LYS A 7 -7.89 -21.45 -0.74
N SER A 8 -7.90 -21.46 -2.07
CA SER A 8 -6.98 -22.32 -2.84
C SER A 8 -5.52 -21.94 -2.58
N VAL A 9 -4.59 -22.86 -2.85
CA VAL A 9 -3.15 -22.62 -2.71
C VAL A 9 -2.72 -21.41 -3.55
N ASP A 10 -3.25 -21.26 -4.76
CA ASP A 10 -2.96 -20.12 -5.64
C ASP A 10 -3.47 -18.79 -5.07
N GLN A 11 -4.67 -18.78 -4.48
CA GLN A 11 -5.19 -17.60 -3.78
C GLN A 11 -4.32 -17.23 -2.58
N GLN A 12 -3.88 -18.22 -1.79
CA GLN A 12 -2.98 -18.02 -0.66
C GLN A 12 -1.60 -17.50 -1.10
N ALA A 13 -1.06 -17.99 -2.21
CA ALA A 13 0.18 -17.51 -2.80
C ALA A 13 0.07 -16.03 -3.22
N LEU A 14 -1.01 -15.67 -3.94
CA LEU A 14 -1.25 -14.28 -4.37
C LEU A 14 -1.46 -13.34 -3.17
N LEU A 15 -2.19 -13.78 -2.14
CA LEU A 15 -2.31 -13.02 -0.90
C LEU A 15 -0.96 -12.83 -0.21
N SER A 16 -0.12 -13.87 -0.18
CA SER A 16 1.23 -13.80 0.40
C SER A 16 2.11 -12.76 -0.31
N LEU A 17 1.99 -12.67 -1.64
CA LEU A 17 2.64 -11.63 -2.44
C LEU A 17 2.20 -10.22 -2.03
N HIS A 18 0.88 -10.01 -1.83
CA HIS A 18 0.36 -8.75 -1.29
C HIS A 18 0.83 -8.46 0.14
N ARG A 19 0.90 -9.48 1.02
CA ARG A 19 1.38 -9.31 2.41
C ARG A 19 2.83 -8.84 2.41
N ALA A 20 3.68 -9.53 1.63
CA ALA A 20 5.11 -9.22 1.53
C ALA A 20 5.34 -7.83 0.95
N GLN A 21 4.65 -7.45 -0.13
CA GLN A 21 4.71 -6.09 -0.67
C GLN A 21 4.39 -5.04 0.40
N ASN A 22 3.29 -5.22 1.14
CA ASN A 22 2.87 -4.28 2.18
C ASN A 22 3.91 -4.15 3.30
N LEU A 23 4.55 -5.26 3.69
CA LEU A 23 5.63 -5.24 4.67
C LEU A 23 6.81 -4.40 4.17
N ILE A 24 7.28 -4.64 2.94
CA ILE A 24 8.43 -3.91 2.38
C ILE A 24 8.12 -2.43 2.18
N VAL A 25 6.91 -2.07 1.74
CA VAL A 25 6.48 -0.66 1.62
C VAL A 25 6.55 0.05 2.97
N ARG A 26 6.16 -0.61 4.07
CA ARG A 26 6.25 -0.03 5.42
C ARG A 26 7.69 0.12 5.89
N GLN A 27 8.52 -0.91 5.69
CA GLN A 27 9.93 -0.83 6.01
C GLN A 27 10.60 0.33 5.27
N ARG A 28 10.29 0.52 3.98
CA ARG A 28 10.77 1.66 3.19
C ARG A 28 10.33 3.00 3.78
N THR A 29 9.04 3.13 4.12
CA THR A 29 8.50 4.37 4.72
C THR A 29 9.12 4.65 6.09
N GLN A 30 9.28 3.62 6.93
CA GLN A 30 9.93 3.74 8.23
C GLN A 30 11.38 4.22 8.09
N LEU A 31 12.12 3.63 7.14
CA LEU A 31 13.50 4.00 6.88
C LEU A 31 13.62 5.43 6.34
N ILE A 32 12.74 5.84 5.43
CA ILE A 32 12.65 7.22 4.94
C ILE A 32 12.42 8.20 6.09
N ASN A 33 11.51 7.87 7.00
CA ASN A 33 11.20 8.74 8.14
C ASN A 33 12.39 8.81 9.11
N ALA A 34 13.03 7.68 9.40
CA ALA A 34 14.24 7.63 10.23
C ALA A 34 15.38 8.45 9.61
N LEU A 35 15.63 8.28 8.31
CA LEU A 35 16.65 9.04 7.57
C LEU A 35 16.40 10.55 7.67
N ARG A 36 15.16 10.99 7.43
CA ARG A 36 14.80 12.41 7.56
C ARG A 36 14.97 12.94 8.98
N SER A 37 14.60 12.15 9.99
CA SER A 37 14.74 12.56 11.39
C SER A 37 16.22 12.74 11.76
N LEU A 38 17.07 11.76 11.44
CA LEU A 38 18.49 11.82 11.73
C LEU A 38 19.19 12.95 10.97
N LEU A 39 18.87 13.16 9.69
CA LEU A 39 19.45 14.26 8.91
C LEU A 39 19.05 15.65 9.47
N ALA A 40 17.83 15.77 10.00
CA ALA A 40 17.36 17.02 10.60
C ALA A 40 18.15 17.40 11.86
N GLU A 41 18.70 16.43 12.61
CA GLU A 41 19.59 16.71 13.76
C GLU A 41 20.89 17.42 13.33
N PHE A 42 21.30 17.23 12.07
CA PHE A 42 22.45 17.91 11.46
C PHE A 42 22.04 19.11 10.59
N GLY A 43 20.77 19.55 10.65
CA GLY A 43 20.26 20.68 9.87
C GLY A 43 20.02 20.40 8.39
N ILE A 44 20.09 19.13 7.95
CA ILE A 44 19.88 18.73 6.56
C ILE A 44 18.41 18.34 6.35
N TYR A 45 17.72 19.05 5.45
CA TYR A 45 16.30 18.80 5.16
C TYR A 45 16.08 18.28 3.75
N ILE A 46 15.50 17.08 3.63
CA ILE A 46 15.08 16.53 2.33
C ILE A 46 13.62 16.88 2.08
N ALA A 47 13.36 17.53 0.95
CA ALA A 47 12.02 17.87 0.50
C ALA A 47 11.07 16.66 0.45
N ARG A 48 9.77 16.94 0.60
CA ARG A 48 8.72 15.91 0.59
C ARG A 48 8.63 15.20 -0.77
N GLY A 49 8.24 13.93 -0.73
CA GLY A 49 8.07 13.07 -1.89
C GLY A 49 9.06 11.91 -1.93
N LEU A 50 8.62 10.78 -2.49
CA LEU A 50 9.45 9.56 -2.59
C LEU A 50 10.64 9.78 -3.54
N ALA A 51 10.39 10.32 -4.73
CA ALA A 51 11.42 10.53 -5.75
C ALA A 51 12.61 11.35 -5.23
N ARG A 52 12.34 12.39 -4.42
CA ARG A 52 13.38 13.25 -3.86
C ARG A 52 14.28 12.52 -2.87
N VAL A 53 13.72 11.69 -1.99
CA VAL A 53 14.53 10.92 -1.03
C VAL A 53 15.32 9.83 -1.73
N ILE A 54 14.74 9.19 -2.75
CA ILE A 54 15.46 8.17 -3.52
C ILE A 54 16.62 8.80 -4.29
N SER A 55 16.42 9.95 -4.94
CA SER A 55 17.48 10.68 -5.63
C SER A 55 18.59 11.12 -4.65
N PHE A 56 18.23 11.63 -3.47
CA PHE A 56 19.21 11.94 -2.42
C PHE A 56 19.98 10.68 -1.96
N ALA A 57 19.29 9.58 -1.74
CA ALA A 57 19.94 8.34 -1.33
C ALA A 57 20.91 7.83 -2.40
N GLN A 58 20.53 7.93 -3.68
CA GLN A 58 21.40 7.59 -4.80
C GLN A 58 22.65 8.47 -4.84
N SER A 59 22.51 9.80 -4.70
CA SER A 59 23.67 10.71 -4.72
C SER A 59 24.66 10.41 -3.60
N VAL A 60 24.17 10.14 -2.38
CA VAL A 60 25.03 9.74 -1.24
C VAL A 60 25.75 8.42 -1.52
N VAL A 61 25.08 7.45 -2.14
CA VAL A 61 25.69 6.16 -2.51
C VAL A 61 26.73 6.32 -3.61
N GLU A 62 26.48 7.21 -4.58
CA GLU A 62 27.38 7.56 -5.68
C GLU A 62 28.61 8.37 -5.25
N GLY A 63 28.69 8.75 -3.98
CA GLY A 63 29.89 9.37 -3.40
C GLY A 63 29.75 10.87 -3.14
N VAL A 64 28.56 11.45 -3.23
CA VAL A 64 28.33 12.81 -2.72
C VAL A 64 28.53 12.79 -1.21
N GLU A 65 29.56 13.51 -0.76
CA GLU A 65 29.83 13.69 0.66
C GLU A 65 28.88 14.72 1.25
N LEU A 66 28.39 14.40 2.45
CA LEU A 66 27.65 15.35 3.27
C LEU A 66 28.67 16.04 4.16
N GLU A 67 28.53 17.35 4.40
CA GLU A 67 29.36 18.13 5.33
C GLU A 67 29.10 17.69 6.79
N LEU A 68 29.49 16.47 7.13
CA LEU A 68 29.19 15.77 8.37
C LEU A 68 30.43 15.02 8.87
N PRO A 69 30.53 14.72 10.17
CA PRO A 69 31.55 13.84 10.71
C PRO A 69 31.55 12.47 10.00
N THR A 70 32.72 11.87 9.81
CA THR A 70 32.89 10.59 9.08
C THR A 70 31.95 9.48 9.58
N ILE A 71 31.78 9.37 10.90
CA ILE A 71 30.88 8.39 11.53
C ILE A 71 29.43 8.59 11.03
N ALA A 72 28.96 9.84 10.96
CA ALA A 72 27.62 10.14 10.47
C ALA A 72 27.50 9.86 8.96
N GLN A 73 28.52 10.20 8.17
CA GLN A 73 28.55 9.88 6.74
C GLN A 73 28.42 8.38 6.49
N ASP A 74 29.14 7.54 7.22
CA ASP A 74 29.08 6.09 7.10
C ASP A 74 27.68 5.55 7.43
N VAL A 75 27.07 6.05 8.51
CA VAL A 75 25.69 5.70 8.89
C VAL A 75 24.71 6.07 7.79
N PHE A 76 24.77 7.31 7.28
CA PHE A 76 23.85 7.76 6.23
C PHE A 76 24.04 7.02 4.93
N ARG A 77 25.29 6.71 4.55
CA ARG A 77 25.60 5.89 3.38
C ARG A 77 24.96 4.51 3.51
N ASN A 78 25.09 3.85 4.66
CA ASN A 78 24.48 2.53 4.89
C ASN A 78 22.94 2.59 4.81
N LEU A 79 22.31 3.58 5.45
CA LEU A 79 20.86 3.77 5.41
C LEU A 79 20.36 4.06 3.98
N CYS A 80 21.10 4.86 3.21
CA CYS A 80 20.77 5.17 1.82
C CYS A 80 20.88 3.94 0.91
N GLN A 81 21.91 3.11 1.07
CA GLN A 81 22.04 1.83 0.36
C GLN A 81 20.84 0.92 0.67
N ARG A 82 20.49 0.78 1.97
CA ARG A 82 19.34 -0.03 2.38
C ARG A 82 18.03 0.50 1.81
N LEU A 83 17.87 1.82 1.75
CA LEU A 83 16.71 2.46 1.17
C LEU A 83 16.59 2.17 -0.33
N GLY A 84 17.69 2.24 -1.08
CA GLY A 84 17.76 1.85 -2.47
C GLY A 84 17.30 0.40 -2.68
N ALA A 85 17.86 -0.53 -1.91
CA ALA A 85 17.49 -1.95 -1.99
C ALA A 85 16.00 -2.20 -1.69
N LEU A 86 15.45 -1.59 -0.64
CA LEU A 86 14.02 -1.69 -0.32
C LEU A 86 13.16 -1.08 -1.43
N HIS A 87 13.60 0.02 -2.03
CA HIS A 87 12.89 0.64 -3.15
C HIS A 87 12.80 -0.29 -4.36
N GLU A 88 13.91 -0.94 -4.75
CA GLU A 88 13.91 -1.94 -5.81
C GLU A 88 13.01 -3.13 -5.50
N GLN A 89 13.05 -3.63 -4.27
CA GLN A 89 12.19 -4.73 -3.84
C GLN A 89 10.70 -4.37 -3.98
N VAL A 90 10.29 -3.15 -3.60
CA VAL A 90 8.90 -2.71 -3.84
C VAL A 90 8.55 -2.76 -5.33
N ARG A 91 9.43 -2.28 -6.22
CA ARG A 91 9.19 -2.31 -7.67
C ARG A 91 9.10 -3.73 -8.21
N TRP A 92 9.91 -4.64 -7.69
CA TRP A 92 9.83 -6.06 -8.00
C TRP A 92 8.46 -6.64 -7.62
N TYR A 93 7.99 -6.40 -6.38
CA TYR A 93 6.68 -6.87 -5.91
C TYR A 93 5.54 -6.29 -6.75
N GLU A 94 5.59 -4.99 -7.05
CA GLU A 94 4.59 -4.35 -7.91
C GLU A 94 4.54 -4.96 -9.31
N THR A 95 5.71 -5.24 -9.90
CA THR A 95 5.79 -5.86 -11.22
C THR A 95 5.23 -7.28 -11.19
N ARG A 96 5.61 -8.09 -10.20
CA ARG A 96 5.07 -9.44 -10.00
C ARG A 96 3.56 -9.43 -9.81
N LEU A 97 3.03 -8.52 -8.98
CA LEU A 97 1.59 -8.38 -8.79
C LEU A 97 0.85 -8.01 -10.08
N ARG A 98 1.39 -7.07 -10.86
CA ARG A 98 0.79 -6.71 -12.17
C ARG A 98 0.76 -7.89 -13.13
N LEU A 99 1.78 -8.75 -13.12
CA LEU A 99 1.82 -9.94 -13.97
C LEU A 99 0.75 -10.97 -13.57
N GLU A 100 0.62 -11.27 -12.27
CA GLU A 100 -0.42 -12.19 -11.80
C GLU A 100 -1.82 -11.62 -12.00
N ALA A 101 -1.99 -10.32 -11.76
CA ALA A 101 -3.25 -9.61 -11.96
C ALA A 101 -3.75 -9.67 -13.42
N LYS A 102 -2.86 -9.68 -14.41
CA LYS A 102 -3.23 -9.80 -15.84
C LYS A 102 -3.82 -11.17 -16.20
N ARG A 103 -3.49 -12.22 -15.44
CA ARG A 103 -3.96 -13.59 -15.69
C ARG A 103 -5.40 -13.80 -15.21
N ASP A 104 -5.89 -12.94 -14.32
CA ASP A 104 -7.21 -13.08 -13.70
C ASP A 104 -8.24 -12.16 -14.37
N ALA A 105 -9.27 -12.77 -14.98
CA ALA A 105 -10.37 -12.02 -15.59
C ALA A 105 -11.18 -11.22 -14.56
N ARG A 106 -11.26 -11.68 -13.30
CA ARG A 106 -11.98 -10.97 -12.23
C ARG A 106 -11.32 -9.65 -11.87
N VAL A 107 -9.99 -9.58 -11.97
CA VAL A 107 -9.24 -8.33 -11.75
C VAL A 107 -9.65 -7.28 -12.78
N ARG A 108 -9.71 -7.66 -14.07
CA ARG A 108 -10.14 -6.75 -15.14
C ARG A 108 -11.56 -6.21 -14.91
N LEU A 109 -12.47 -7.09 -14.48
CA LEU A 109 -13.83 -6.69 -14.12
C LEU A 109 -13.83 -5.72 -12.92
N LEU A 110 -13.07 -6.01 -11.85
CA LEU A 110 -13.00 -5.12 -10.68
C LEU A 110 -12.40 -3.75 -11.03
N GLN A 111 -11.49 -3.68 -12.00
CA GLN A 111 -10.90 -2.42 -12.46
C GLN A 111 -11.88 -1.52 -13.24
N THR A 112 -13.04 -2.04 -13.69
CA THR A 112 -14.07 -1.18 -14.29
C THR A 112 -14.77 -0.32 -13.23
N ILE A 113 -14.58 -0.63 -11.94
CA ILE A 113 -15.09 0.16 -10.84
C ILE A 113 -14.21 1.42 -10.68
N PRO A 114 -14.78 2.63 -10.75
CA PRO A 114 -14.03 3.87 -10.57
C PRO A 114 -13.25 3.87 -9.24
N GLY A 115 -11.95 4.16 -9.31
CA GLY A 115 -11.06 4.20 -8.14
C GLY A 115 -10.43 2.86 -7.74
N VAL A 116 -10.76 1.75 -8.43
CA VAL A 116 -10.14 0.44 -8.18
C VAL A 116 -8.98 0.19 -9.15
N GLY A 117 -7.74 0.36 -8.66
CA GLY A 117 -6.52 0.06 -9.42
C GLY A 117 -6.15 -1.44 -9.43
N THR A 118 -5.21 -1.84 -10.27
CA THR A 118 -4.78 -3.25 -10.47
C THR A 118 -4.44 -3.97 -9.17
N VAL A 119 -3.67 -3.33 -8.29
CA VAL A 119 -3.22 -3.91 -7.01
C VAL A 119 -4.41 -4.12 -6.05
N THR A 120 -5.33 -3.18 -6.03
CA THR A 120 -6.54 -3.27 -5.20
C THR A 120 -7.48 -4.35 -5.74
N ALA A 121 -7.68 -4.38 -7.06
CA ALA A 121 -8.48 -5.40 -7.74
C ALA A 121 -7.93 -6.81 -7.51
N SER A 122 -6.61 -7.02 -7.63
CA SER A 122 -5.98 -8.33 -7.40
C SER A 122 -6.09 -8.77 -5.95
N ALA A 123 -5.95 -7.86 -4.99
CA ALA A 123 -6.14 -8.17 -3.58
C ALA A 123 -7.58 -8.59 -3.27
N ILE A 124 -8.57 -7.91 -3.86
CA ILE A 124 -9.99 -8.23 -3.71
C ILE A 124 -10.28 -9.61 -4.32
N ALA A 125 -9.85 -9.85 -5.56
CA ALA A 125 -10.04 -11.12 -6.26
C ALA A 125 -9.41 -12.31 -5.50
N ALA A 126 -8.19 -12.12 -4.97
CA ALA A 126 -7.50 -13.14 -4.16
C ALA A 126 -8.17 -13.39 -2.80
N SER A 127 -8.84 -12.38 -2.24
CA SER A 127 -9.48 -12.47 -0.93
C SER A 127 -10.85 -13.15 -0.97
N ILE A 128 -11.58 -12.99 -2.08
CA ILE A 128 -12.99 -13.37 -2.21
C ILE A 128 -13.19 -14.70 -2.90
N GLY A 129 -12.30 -15.10 -3.81
CA GLY A 129 -12.54 -16.30 -4.61
C GLY A 129 -13.69 -16.10 -5.60
N ASP A 130 -14.68 -16.98 -5.58
CA ASP A 130 -15.79 -17.00 -6.55
C ASP A 130 -16.89 -15.96 -6.27
N GLY A 131 -16.93 -15.40 -5.06
CA GLY A 131 -17.89 -14.37 -4.69
C GLY A 131 -19.29 -14.88 -4.32
N HIS A 132 -19.53 -16.20 -4.30
CA HIS A 132 -20.83 -16.78 -3.95
C HIS A 132 -21.26 -16.52 -2.49
N GLN A 133 -20.34 -16.08 -1.65
CA GLN A 133 -20.57 -15.64 -0.27
C GLN A 133 -21.37 -14.33 -0.10
N PHE A 134 -21.67 -13.62 -1.19
CA PHE A 134 -22.46 -12.38 -1.20
C PHE A 134 -23.80 -12.60 -1.89
N ARG A 135 -24.88 -12.12 -1.26
CA ARG A 135 -26.25 -12.25 -1.81
C ARG A 135 -26.49 -11.30 -2.98
N ASN A 136 -25.80 -10.16 -3.00
CA ASN A 136 -25.88 -9.16 -4.07
C ASN A 136 -24.67 -8.21 -4.07
N GLY A 137 -24.57 -7.39 -5.12
CA GLY A 137 -23.50 -6.40 -5.27
C GLY A 137 -23.48 -5.30 -4.19
N ARG A 138 -24.62 -5.01 -3.55
CA ARG A 138 -24.69 -4.02 -2.44
C ARG A 138 -24.03 -4.57 -1.17
N GLU A 139 -24.23 -5.85 -0.87
CA GLU A 139 -23.57 -6.53 0.23
C GLU A 139 -22.05 -6.62 -0.01
N PHE A 140 -21.65 -6.91 -1.25
CA PHE A 140 -20.25 -6.85 -1.66
C PHE A 140 -19.67 -5.43 -1.50
N ALA A 141 -20.35 -4.40 -2.02
CA ALA A 141 -19.92 -3.01 -1.90
C ALA A 141 -19.78 -2.56 -0.43
N ALA A 142 -20.70 -2.98 0.44
CA ALA A 142 -20.58 -2.73 1.87
C ALA A 142 -19.37 -3.46 2.49
N TRP A 143 -19.08 -4.68 2.04
CA TRP A 143 -17.94 -5.48 2.50
C TRP A 143 -16.58 -4.89 2.08
N ILE A 144 -16.43 -4.41 0.84
CA ILE A 144 -15.22 -3.71 0.38
C ILE A 144 -15.18 -2.22 0.79
N GLY A 145 -16.21 -1.74 1.51
CA GLY A 145 -16.28 -0.36 1.99
C GLY A 145 -16.62 0.68 0.92
N LEU A 146 -17.12 0.28 -0.26
CA LEU A 146 -17.57 1.19 -1.31
C LEU A 146 -18.96 1.81 -1.05
N THR A 147 -19.65 1.42 0.02
CA THR A 147 -20.93 2.03 0.40
C THR A 147 -20.67 3.29 1.26
N PRO A 148 -21.13 4.48 0.86
CA PRO A 148 -20.97 5.68 1.66
C PRO A 148 -21.66 5.52 3.02
N ALA A 149 -20.96 5.88 4.10
CA ALA A 149 -21.51 5.82 5.45
C ALA A 149 -22.64 6.85 5.60
N ASN A 150 -23.86 6.38 5.89
CA ASN A 150 -24.99 7.27 6.19
C ASN A 150 -24.82 7.83 7.61
N LYS A 151 -24.37 9.09 7.73
CA LYS A 151 -24.31 9.83 9.00
C LYS A 151 -25.52 10.75 9.12
N SER A 152 -26.72 10.20 9.06
CA SER A 152 -27.95 10.96 9.30
C SER A 152 -28.15 11.14 10.80
N SER A 153 -27.91 12.34 11.32
CA SER A 153 -28.40 12.79 12.63
C SER A 153 -29.16 14.11 12.44
N GLY A 154 -30.43 14.16 12.85
CA GLY A 154 -31.21 15.41 12.90
C GLY A 154 -31.66 15.97 11.54
N GLY A 155 -32.21 15.15 10.65
CA GLY A 155 -33.01 15.63 9.50
C GLY A 155 -32.24 16.31 8.35
N LYS A 156 -30.90 16.25 8.33
CA LYS A 156 -30.08 16.73 7.20
C LYS A 156 -29.31 15.57 6.58
N GLU A 157 -29.67 15.21 5.36
CA GLU A 157 -28.97 14.18 4.60
C GLU A 157 -27.62 14.75 4.10
N ARG A 158 -26.51 14.14 4.54
CA ARG A 158 -25.18 14.41 4.00
C ARG A 158 -24.53 13.09 3.62
N LEU A 159 -24.48 12.81 2.32
CA LEU A 159 -23.67 11.71 1.78
C LEU A 159 -22.19 12.01 2.08
N GLY A 160 -21.57 11.19 2.93
CA GLY A 160 -20.15 11.29 3.22
C GLY A 160 -19.28 10.89 2.02
N ARG A 161 -18.01 11.30 2.04
CA ARG A 161 -16.99 10.89 1.05
C ARG A 161 -16.90 9.36 1.04
N ILE A 162 -16.89 8.76 -0.16
CA ILE A 162 -16.53 7.35 -0.34
C ILE A 162 -15.12 7.19 0.22
N THR A 163 -15.04 6.66 1.42
CA THR A 163 -13.81 6.13 1.95
C THR A 163 -13.75 4.75 1.35
N ILE A 164 -12.62 4.31 0.79
CA ILE A 164 -12.41 2.90 0.48
C ILE A 164 -11.65 2.32 1.69
N PRO A 165 -12.28 2.09 2.86
CA PRO A 165 -11.68 1.19 3.80
C PRO A 165 -11.87 -0.18 3.17
N LEU A 166 -10.80 -0.79 2.65
CA LEU A 166 -10.80 -2.24 2.53
C LEU A 166 -11.28 -2.75 3.89
N GLY A 167 -12.53 -3.25 3.92
CA GLY A 167 -13.27 -3.42 5.16
C GLY A 167 -12.48 -4.27 6.13
N THR A 168 -12.83 -4.14 7.41
CA THR A 168 -12.38 -4.88 8.60
C THR A 168 -12.03 -6.38 8.41
N LEU A 169 -12.38 -7.01 7.28
CA LEU A 169 -12.01 -8.38 6.90
C LEU A 169 -10.56 -8.61 6.44
N LEU A 170 -9.74 -7.59 6.20
CA LEU A 170 -8.29 -7.80 6.18
C LEU A 170 -7.69 -7.92 7.60
N ARG A 171 -8.41 -7.54 8.66
CA ARG A 171 -7.86 -7.43 10.01
C ARG A 171 -7.57 -8.79 10.68
N ASN A 172 -8.24 -9.87 10.26
CA ASN A 172 -8.02 -11.23 10.78
C ASN A 172 -7.13 -12.10 9.87
N ALA A 173 -6.98 -11.75 8.58
CA ALA A 173 -6.13 -12.48 7.63
C ALA A 173 -4.76 -11.80 7.40
N LEU A 174 -4.56 -10.58 7.89
CA LEU A 174 -3.31 -9.82 7.88
C LEU A 174 -3.14 -9.17 9.26
N PRO A 175 -2.35 -9.75 10.18
CA PRO A 175 -2.01 -9.03 11.40
C PRO A 175 -1.21 -7.78 11.01
N GLY A 176 -1.78 -6.61 11.27
CA GLY A 176 -1.08 -5.32 11.21
C GLY A 176 -1.54 -4.29 10.18
N SER A 177 -2.72 -4.36 9.55
CA SER A 177 -3.17 -3.39 8.53
C SER A 177 -3.57 -2.01 9.08
N GLY A 178 -2.60 -1.11 9.29
CA GLY A 178 -2.82 0.27 9.73
C GLY A 178 -2.65 1.38 8.66
N TRP A 179 -2.38 1.08 7.38
CA TRP A 179 -1.81 2.11 6.47
C TRP A 179 -2.37 2.22 5.02
N VAL A 180 -3.49 1.57 4.66
CA VAL A 180 -4.11 1.78 3.31
C VAL A 180 -4.97 3.06 3.27
N ILE A 181 -4.65 4.09 4.08
CA ILE A 181 -5.38 5.37 4.09
C ILE A 181 -4.78 6.39 3.11
N ASN A 182 -3.58 6.18 2.53
CA ASN A 182 -2.86 7.27 1.85
C ASN A 182 -2.55 7.09 0.35
N ILE A 183 -3.38 6.37 -0.42
CA ILE A 183 -3.18 6.21 -1.89
C ILE A 183 -4.17 7.04 -2.75
N CYS A 184 -5.05 7.86 -2.18
CA CYS A 184 -5.96 8.72 -2.97
C CYS A 184 -5.83 10.23 -2.72
N ALA A 185 -4.68 10.73 -2.27
CA ALA A 185 -4.47 12.17 -2.05
C ALA A 185 -3.50 12.86 -3.04
N SER A 186 -2.91 12.14 -4.01
CA SER A 186 -1.86 12.69 -4.89
C SER A 186 -2.15 12.62 -6.40
N SER A 187 -3.36 12.27 -6.81
CA SER A 187 -3.75 12.20 -8.23
C SER A 187 -5.02 12.97 -8.57
N LEU A 188 -5.36 13.98 -7.76
CA LEU A 188 -6.28 15.06 -8.13
C LEU A 188 -5.53 16.37 -7.90
N SER A 189 -4.82 16.81 -8.93
CA SER A 189 -4.36 18.18 -9.16
C SER A 189 -4.65 18.47 -10.62
#